data_AF-A0A1G9JKP7-F1
#
_entry.id   AF-A0A1G9JKP7-F1
#
_cell.length_a   1.000
_cell.length_b   1.000
_cell.length_c   1.000
_cell.angle_alpha   90.00
_cell.angle_beta   90.00
_cell.angle_gamma   90.00
#
_symmetry.space_group_name_H-M   'P 1'
#
loop_
_entity.id
_entity.type
_entity.pdbx_description
1 polymer ?
#
loop_
_entity_poly.entity_id
_entity_poly.type
_entity_poly.pdbx_seq_one_letter_code
_entity_poly.pdbx_strand_id
1 'polypeptide(L)'
;MTEGTPWAVAYSETGRAGLATATAEERAAVLGFEKRVAASPYTCGELYPDRVGGLYTALLTVGGRMAWTSVLYRVDEARREVLIVAIVSGP
;
A
#
# COMPACT_ATOMS: atom_id res chain seq x y z
N MET A 1 17.59 16.02 4.19
CA MET A 1 16.91 15.18 5.20
C MET A 1 17.49 13.79 5.05
N THR A 2 18.12 13.23 6.06
CA THR A 2 18.57 11.83 6.03
C THR A 2 17.33 10.95 5.88
N GLU A 3 17.28 10.11 4.86
CA GLU A 3 16.27 9.06 4.75
C GLU A 3 16.35 8.23 6.03
N GLY A 4 15.33 8.33 6.88
CA GLY A 4 15.22 7.47 8.05
C GLY A 4 15.14 6.00 7.62
N THR A 5 15.45 5.07 8.52
CA THR A 5 15.30 3.63 8.25
C THR A 5 13.92 3.35 7.65
N PRO A 6 13.83 2.71 6.48
CA PRO A 6 12.55 2.36 5.86
C PRO A 6 11.69 1.50 6.80
N TRP A 7 10.38 1.69 6.73
CA TRP A 7 9.40 0.87 7.44
C TRP A 7 9.35 -0.52 6.81
N ALA A 8 9.14 -1.55 7.63
CA ALA A 8 8.87 -2.89 7.11
C ALA A 8 7.54 -2.87 6.37
N VAL A 9 7.42 -3.59 5.25
CA VAL A 9 6.14 -3.76 4.54
C VAL A 9 5.74 -5.21 4.63
N ALA A 10 4.57 -5.46 5.21
CA ALA A 10 3.98 -6.77 5.39
C ALA A 10 2.64 -6.87 4.66
N TYR A 11 2.20 -8.10 4.42
CA TYR A 11 0.92 -8.38 3.80
C TYR A 11 0.04 -9.25 4.68
N SER A 12 -1.19 -8.79 4.88
CA SER A 12 -2.29 -9.63 5.35
C SER A 12 -2.59 -10.74 4.33
N GLU A 13 -3.39 -11.73 4.74
CA GLU A 13 -3.82 -12.80 3.82
C GLU A 13 -4.58 -12.26 2.60
N THR A 14 -5.51 -11.31 2.82
CA THR A 14 -6.25 -10.63 1.76
C THR A 14 -5.33 -9.83 0.83
N GLY A 15 -4.36 -9.10 1.40
CA GLY A 15 -3.35 -8.38 0.62
C GLY A 15 -2.52 -9.33 -0.26
N ARG A 16 -2.08 -10.48 0.28
CA ARG A 16 -1.34 -11.49 -0.50
C ARG A 16 -2.19 -12.07 -1.62
N ALA A 17 -3.45 -12.38 -1.36
CA ALA A 17 -4.37 -12.90 -2.37
C ALA A 17 -4.56 -11.90 -3.52
N GLY A 18 -4.78 -10.62 -3.20
CA GLY A 18 -4.90 -9.55 -4.21
C GLY A 18 -3.62 -9.40 -5.05
N LEU A 19 -2.45 -9.44 -4.41
CA LEU A 19 -1.17 -9.40 -5.13
C LEU A 19 -0.98 -10.63 -6.03
N ALA A 20 -1.42 -11.81 -5.58
CA ALA A 20 -1.31 -13.05 -6.34
C ALA A 20 -2.14 -13.01 -7.62
N THR A 21 -3.34 -12.43 -7.58
CA THR A 21 -4.26 -12.31 -8.73
C THR A 21 -3.98 -11.11 -9.63
N ALA A 22 -3.15 -10.16 -9.20
CA ALA A 22 -2.80 -8.97 -9.96
C ALA A 22 -2.10 -9.31 -11.29
N THR A 23 -2.43 -8.56 -12.34
CA THR A 23 -1.72 -8.58 -13.62
C THR A 23 -0.26 -8.14 -13.44
N ALA A 24 0.58 -8.37 -14.45
CA ALA A 24 1.99 -7.99 -14.40
C ALA A 24 2.19 -6.47 -14.19
N GLU A 25 1.37 -5.63 -14.84
CA GLU A 25 1.45 -4.18 -14.70
C GLU A 25 1.03 -3.72 -13.30
N GLU A 26 -0.06 -4.26 -12.77
CA GLU A 26 -0.56 -3.92 -11.43
C GLU A 26 0.44 -4.36 -10.36
N ARG A 27 0.99 -5.57 -10.49
CA ARG A 27 2.04 -6.07 -9.60
C ARG A 27 3.26 -5.15 -9.60
N ALA A 28 3.70 -4.69 -10.78
CA ALA A 28 4.81 -3.74 -10.87
C ALA A 28 4.48 -2.41 -10.17
N ALA A 29 3.26 -1.90 -10.32
CA ALA A 29 2.81 -0.68 -9.64
C ALA A 29 2.76 -0.86 -8.11
N VAL A 30 2.27 -2.01 -7.62
CA VAL A 30 2.24 -2.34 -6.18
C VAL A 30 3.66 -2.44 -5.61
N LEU A 31 4.58 -3.13 -6.28
CA LEU A 31 5.99 -3.20 -5.85
C LEU A 31 6.68 -1.82 -5.86
N GLY A 32 6.32 -0.95 -6.80
CA GLY A 32 6.75 0.45 -6.81
C GLY A 32 6.17 1.24 -5.63
N PHE A 33 4.91 0.98 -5.29
CA PHE A 33 4.25 1.56 -4.12
C PHE A 33 4.89 1.12 -2.81
N GLU A 34 5.24 -0.16 -2.64
CA GLU A 34 5.92 -0.67 -1.44
C GLU A 34 7.16 0.15 -1.07
N LYS A 35 7.99 0.49 -2.05
CA LYS A 35 9.20 1.29 -1.83
C LYS A 35 8.87 2.69 -1.33
N ARG A 36 7.83 3.31 -1.88
CA ARG A 36 7.39 4.66 -1.48
C ARG A 36 6.77 4.66 -0.10
N VAL A 37 5.87 3.71 0.19
CA VAL A 37 5.17 3.62 1.47
C VAL A 37 6.12 3.22 2.60
N ALA A 38 7.15 2.41 2.32
CA ALA A 38 8.22 2.11 3.27
C ALA A 38 9.01 3.37 3.67
N ALA A 39 9.23 4.30 2.72
CA ALA A 39 9.97 5.53 2.99
C ALA A 39 9.12 6.61 3.67
N SER A 40 7.83 6.70 3.33
CA SER A 40 6.93 7.76 3.83
C SER A 40 5.48 7.28 3.90
N PRO A 41 5.11 6.49 4.92
CA PRO A 41 3.82 5.81 4.96
C PRO A 41 2.62 6.76 5.07
N TYR A 42 2.78 7.91 5.73
CA TYR A 42 1.69 8.86 5.98
C TYR A 42 1.34 9.77 4.79
N THR A 43 2.15 9.76 3.72
CA THR A 43 1.97 10.65 2.56
C THR A 43 1.55 9.90 1.29
N CYS A 44 1.49 8.57 1.34
CA CYS A 44 1.25 7.73 0.18
C CYS A 44 -0.24 7.47 -0.11
N GLY A 45 -1.15 7.86 0.77
CA GLY A 45 -2.59 7.63 0.63
C GLY A 45 -3.43 8.55 1.51
N GLU A 46 -4.74 8.49 1.32
CA GLU A 46 -5.72 9.23 2.11
C GLU A 46 -6.13 8.40 3.35
N LEU A 47 -6.15 9.04 4.52
CA LEU A 47 -6.52 8.40 5.78
C LEU A 47 -8.04 8.37 5.97
N TYR A 48 -8.58 7.17 6.15
CA TYR A 48 -9.94 6.93 6.63
C TYR A 48 -9.88 6.50 8.10
N PRO A 49 -10.29 7.36 9.06
CA PRO A 49 -10.25 7.03 10.47
C PRO A 49 -11.15 5.85 10.80
N ASP A 50 -10.67 4.95 11.66
CA ASP A 50 -11.47 3.88 12.22
C ASP A 50 -11.08 3.60 13.68
N ARG A 51 -11.77 2.64 14.29
CA ARG A 51 -11.62 2.26 15.70
C ARG A 51 -10.26 1.65 16.07
N VAL A 52 -9.36 1.39 15.11
CA VAL A 52 -8.06 0.77 15.36
C VAL A 52 -6.89 1.60 14.80
N GLY A 53 -7.08 2.92 14.63
CA GLY A 53 -6.01 3.84 14.23
C GLY A 53 -6.05 4.29 12.77
N GLY A 54 -7.06 3.86 12.02
CA GLY A 54 -7.31 4.30 10.65
C GLY A 54 -6.72 3.40 9.57
N LEU A 55 -7.28 3.55 8.37
CA LEU A 55 -6.96 2.81 7.17
C LEU A 55 -6.60 3.80 6.08
N TYR A 56 -5.42 3.66 5.49
CA TYR A 56 -5.00 4.47 4.36
C TYR A 56 -5.43 3.83 3.05
N THR A 57 -5.87 4.65 2.10
CA THR A 57 -6.21 4.22 0.74
C THR A 57 -5.35 4.98 -0.26
N ALA A 58 -4.61 4.26 -1.09
CA ALA A 58 -3.76 4.82 -2.14
C ALA A 58 -4.21 4.34 -3.52
N LEU A 59 -4.43 5.28 -4.44
CA LEU A 59 -4.68 4.96 -5.86
C LEU A 59 -3.36 4.86 -6.61
N LEU A 60 -3.19 3.79 -7.40
CA LEU A 60 -1.99 3.54 -8.18
C LEU A 60 -2.17 3.87 -9.65
N THR A 61 -1.16 4.52 -10.23
CA THR A 61 -1.00 4.58 -11.69
C THR A 61 -0.42 3.25 -12.16
N VAL A 62 -1.09 2.59 -13.12
CA VAL A 62 -0.68 1.31 -13.69
C VAL A 62 -0.52 1.49 -15.19
N GLY A 63 0.63 1.12 -15.78
CA GLY A 63 0.85 1.25 -17.22
C GLY A 63 0.72 2.69 -17.77
N GLY A 64 0.98 3.70 -16.95
CA GLY A 64 0.86 5.11 -17.34
C GLY A 64 -0.56 5.68 -17.34
N ARG A 65 -1.58 4.88 -16.98
CA ARG A 65 -2.96 5.31 -16.75
C ARG A 65 -3.28 5.27 -15.26
N MET A 66 -4.15 6.16 -14.78
CA MET A 66 -4.82 5.92 -13.50
C MET A 66 -5.68 4.67 -13.68
N ALA A 67 -5.18 3.53 -13.23
CA ALA A 67 -6.01 2.35 -13.10
C ALA A 67 -6.74 2.44 -11.77
N TRP A 68 -7.88 1.78 -11.69
CA TRP A 68 -8.65 1.65 -10.46
C TRP A 68 -8.00 0.69 -9.46
N THR A 69 -6.67 0.54 -9.48
CA THR A 69 -5.95 -0.27 -8.50
C THR A 69 -5.73 0.56 -7.25
N SER A 70 -6.43 0.18 -6.19
CA SER A 70 -6.34 0.79 -4.86
C SER A 70 -5.60 -0.15 -3.91
N VAL A 71 -4.66 0.41 -3.15
CA VAL A 71 -3.98 -0.29 -2.05
C VAL A 71 -4.50 0.25 -0.73
N LEU A 72 -5.04 -0.64 0.08
CA LEU A 72 -5.50 -0.35 1.44
C LEU A 72 -4.41 -0.80 2.40
N TYR A 73 -3.92 0.09 3.26
CA TYR A 73 -2.84 -0.23 4.19
C TYR A 73 -3.02 0.43 5.56
N ARG A 74 -2.33 -0.11 6.56
CA ARG A 74 -2.25 0.43 7.91
C ARG A 74 -0.81 0.68 8.31
N VAL A 75 -0.63 1.57 9.27
CA VAL A 75 0.68 1.91 9.82
C VAL A 75 0.68 1.49 11.28
N ASP A 76 1.57 0.57 11.65
CA ASP A 76 1.84 0.16 13.03
C ASP A 76 3.13 0.87 13.48
N GLU A 77 2.97 1.95 14.24
CA GLU A 77 4.10 2.76 14.72
C GLU A 77 4.98 2.01 15.72
N ALA A 78 4.37 1.15 16.55
CA ALA A 78 5.08 0.41 17.58
C ALA A 78 6.03 -0.61 16.95
N ARG A 79 5.65 -1.21 15.82
CA ARG A 79 6.48 -2.15 15.05
C ARG A 79 7.27 -1.50 13.92
N ARG A 80 7.00 -0.22 13.62
CA ARG A 80 7.51 0.47 12.43
C ARG A 80 7.23 -0.33 11.15
N GLU A 81 6.00 -0.80 11.03
CA GLU A 81 5.52 -1.66 9.96
C GLU A 81 4.33 -1.04 9.22
N VAL A 82 4.29 -1.23 7.91
CA VAL A 82 3.15 -0.96 7.05
C VAL A 82 2.52 -2.29 6.67
N LEU A 83 1.27 -2.50 7.06
CA LEU A 83 0.51 -3.69 6.69
C LEU A 83 -0.39 -3.39 5.50
N ILE A 84 -0.10 -4.00 4.36
CA ILE A 84 -1.00 -4.02 3.20
C ILE A 84 -2.19 -4.94 3.52
N VAL A 85 -3.36 -4.33 3.67
CA VAL A 85 -4.62 -4.99 4.03
C VAL A 85 -5.32 -5.56 2.80
N ALA A 86 -5.40 -4.79 1.72
CA ALA A 86 -6.05 -5.26 0.50
C ALA A 86 -5.48 -4.55 -0.74
N ILE A 87 -5.55 -5.25 -1.86
CA ILE A 87 -5.33 -4.68 -3.20
C ILE A 87 -6.64 -4.89 -3.95
N VAL A 88 -7.26 -3.79 -4.35
CA VAL A 88 -8.54 -3.80 -5.07
C VAL A 88 -8.26 -3.29 -6.47
N SER A 89 -8.39 -4.16 -7.46
CA SER A 89 -8.30 -3.80 -8.87
C SER A 89 -9.70 -3.54 -9.42
N GLY A 90 -9.91 -2.41 -10.09
CA GLY A 90 -11.13 -2.17 -10.84
C GLY A 90 -11.08 -2.78 -12.26
N PRO A 91 -12.25 -2.89 -12.93
CA PRO A 91 -12.38 -3.36 -14.31
C PRO A 91 -11.66 -2.49 -15.34
#